data_AF-A0A2I0D1I5-F1
#
_entry.id   AF-A0A2I0D1I5-F1
#
_cell.length_a   1.000
_cell.length_b   1.000
_cell.length_c   1.000
_cell.angle_alpha   90.00
_cell.angle_beta   90.00
_cell.angle_gamma   90.00
#
_symmetry.space_group_name_H-M   'P 1'
#
loop_
_entity.id
_entity.type
_entity.pdbx_description
1 polymer ?
#
loop_
_entity_poly.entity_id
_entity_poly.type
_entity_poly.pdbx_seq_one_letter_code
_entity_poly.pdbx_strand_id
1 'polypeptide(L)'
;WGSMGVVVPCWGSASCALAFDLGTGLGGGRVGDRREKGITKTRPYQGFCAATAGSAILVSVTHAGIPVSSTHAINGAIIGVGATRGKNAVQWQVVREMMTAWIITIPLAMAIAWAGYFVVAFVTGLF
;
A
#
# COMPACT_ATOMS: atom_id res chain seq x y z
N TRP A 1 16.19 -11.10 -0.26
CA TRP A 1 16.36 -10.47 -1.59
C TRP A 1 17.73 -10.71 -2.24
N GLY A 2 18.67 -11.44 -1.62
CA GLY A 2 19.97 -11.77 -2.22
C GLY A 2 20.06 -13.10 -2.98
N SER A 3 18.95 -13.79 -3.26
CA SER A 3 18.92 -15.15 -3.83
C SER A 3 18.30 -15.27 -5.22
N MET A 4 17.82 -14.17 -5.80
CA MET A 4 17.47 -14.11 -7.22
C MET A 4 18.57 -13.30 -7.90
N GLY A 5 19.30 -13.89 -8.85
CA GLY A 5 20.49 -13.31 -9.52
C GLY A 5 20.22 -12.07 -10.39
N VAL A 6 19.31 -11.19 -9.97
CA VAL A 6 19.02 -9.90 -10.60
C VAL A 6 19.88 -8.86 -9.90
N VAL A 7 21.00 -8.50 -10.53
CA VAL A 7 21.81 -7.35 -10.10
C VAL A 7 21.02 -6.09 -10.42
N VAL A 8 20.38 -5.50 -9.41
CA VAL A 8 19.69 -4.21 -9.57
C VAL A 8 20.76 -3.11 -9.67
N PRO A 9 20.82 -2.32 -10.75
CA PRO A 9 21.77 -1.24 -10.86
C PRO A 9 21.53 -0.19 -9.78
N CYS A 10 22.59 0.33 -9.15
CA CYS A 10 22.48 1.34 -8.09
C CYS A 10 21.70 2.60 -8.55
N TRP A 11 21.82 2.98 -9.83
CA TRP A 11 21.08 4.10 -10.41
C TRP A 11 19.56 3.82 -10.49
N GLY A 12 19.17 2.56 -10.71
CA GLY A 12 17.78 2.13 -10.78
C GLY A 12 17.10 2.29 -9.42
N SER A 13 17.74 1.80 -8.35
CA SER A 13 17.24 1.98 -6.99
C SER A 13 17.18 3.46 -6.58
N ALA A 14 18.21 4.24 -6.93
CA ALA A 14 18.25 5.67 -6.62
C ALA A 14 17.16 6.47 -7.34
N SER A 15 16.89 6.18 -8.62
CA SER A 15 15.83 6.88 -9.37
C SER A 15 14.43 6.54 -8.86
N CYS A 16 14.17 5.28 -8.49
CA CYS A 16 12.91 4.89 -7.85
C CYS A 16 12.70 5.57 -6.50
N ALA A 17 13.74 5.63 -5.66
CA ALA A 17 13.68 6.30 -4.36
C ALA A 17 13.37 7.80 -4.53
N LEU A 18 14.10 8.49 -5.43
CA LEU A 18 13.87 9.90 -5.73
C LEU A 18 12.45 10.15 -6.25
N ALA A 19 11.94 9.29 -7.14
CA ALA A 19 10.57 9.41 -7.66
C ALA A 19 9.53 9.25 -6.54
N PHE A 20 9.73 8.33 -5.60
CA PHE A 20 8.86 8.12 -4.45
C PHE A 20 8.88 9.32 -3.49
N ASP A 21 10.08 9.85 -3.18
CA ASP A 21 10.27 10.99 -2.30
C ASP A 21 9.67 12.27 -2.90
N LEU A 22 9.90 12.50 -4.20
CA LEU A 22 9.29 13.61 -4.94
C LEU A 22 7.76 13.47 -4.99
N GLY A 23 7.24 12.27 -5.24
CA GLY A 23 5.80 12.01 -5.21
C GLY A 23 5.17 12.29 -3.85
N THR A 24 5.88 11.95 -2.76
CA THR A 24 5.45 12.22 -1.39
C THR A 24 5.44 13.73 -1.11
N GLY A 25 6.51 14.44 -1.48
CA GLY A 25 6.66 15.89 -1.27
C GLY A 25 5.68 16.75 -2.06
N LEU A 26 5.29 16.34 -3.27
CA LEU A 26 4.42 17.13 -4.14
C LEU A 26 2.93 17.07 -3.79
N GLY A 27 2.49 16.11 -2.97
CA GLY A 27 1.06 16.03 -2.62
C GLY A 27 0.56 14.78 -1.91
N GLY A 28 1.43 13.84 -1.55
CA GLY A 28 1.01 12.60 -0.90
C GLY A 28 0.24 12.82 0.40
N GLY A 29 0.63 13.83 1.19
CA GLY A 29 0.03 14.12 2.50
C GLY A 29 -1.46 14.47 2.46
N ARG A 30 -1.96 15.11 1.38
CA ARG A 30 -3.38 15.52 1.28
C ARG A 30 -4.31 14.32 1.05
N VAL A 31 -3.82 13.29 0.38
CA VAL A 31 -4.58 12.06 0.09
C VAL A 31 -4.57 11.13 1.30
N GLY A 32 -3.43 10.96 1.96
CA GLY A 32 -3.29 10.14 3.17
C GLY A 32 -4.19 10.61 4.30
N ASP A 33 -4.13 11.92 4.62
CA ASP A 33 -4.93 12.54 5.68
C ASP A 33 -6.43 12.28 5.55
N ARG A 34 -6.95 12.25 4.31
CA ARG A 34 -8.39 12.09 4.07
C ARG A 34 -8.86 10.65 4.27
N ARG A 35 -8.01 9.66 3.93
CA ARG A 35 -8.33 8.24 4.10
C ARG A 35 -8.20 7.80 5.55
N GLU A 36 -7.14 8.22 6.25
CA GLU A 36 -6.88 7.81 7.63
C GLU A 36 -7.96 8.33 8.61
N LYS A 37 -8.33 9.61 8.48
CA LYS A 37 -9.40 10.23 9.29
C LYS A 37 -10.76 9.56 9.11
N GLY A 38 -10.95 8.83 8.00
CA GLY A 38 -12.17 8.07 7.71
C GLY A 38 -12.28 6.75 8.48
N ILE A 39 -11.17 6.16 8.93
CA ILE A 39 -11.17 4.84 9.60
C ILE A 39 -11.47 5.00 11.10
N THR A 40 -10.77 5.90 11.76
CA THR A 40 -10.94 6.20 13.19
C THR A 40 -10.44 7.60 13.51
N LYS A 41 -11.00 8.24 14.54
CA LYS A 41 -10.50 9.53 15.05
C LYS A 41 -9.28 9.30 15.93
N THR A 42 -8.11 9.30 15.30
CA THR A 42 -6.81 9.09 15.93
C THR A 42 -6.28 10.37 16.59
N ARG A 43 -5.82 10.25 17.83
CA ARG A 43 -5.00 11.29 18.49
C ARG A 43 -3.51 11.13 18.10
N PRO A 44 -2.66 12.15 18.26
CA PRO A 44 -1.25 12.08 17.85
C PRO A 44 -0.48 10.86 18.41
N TYR A 45 -0.69 10.52 19.70
CA TYR A 45 -0.04 9.34 20.29
C TYR A 45 -0.51 8.02 19.66
N GLN A 46 -1.76 7.94 19.20
CA GLN A 46 -2.31 6.76 18.53
C GLN A 46 -1.78 6.62 17.12
N GLY A 47 -1.60 7.74 16.42
CA GLY A 47 -0.93 7.78 15.12
C GLY A 47 0.51 7.27 15.23
N PHE A 48 1.23 7.69 16.27
CA PHE A 48 2.57 7.17 16.56
C PHE A 48 2.55 5.65 16.79
N CYS A 49 1.70 5.15 17.68
CA CYS A 49 1.58 3.71 17.93
C CYS A 49 1.24 2.91 16.66
N ALA A 50 0.31 3.41 15.82
CA ALA A 50 -0.06 2.77 14.57
C ALA A 50 1.10 2.75 13.57
N ALA A 51 1.83 3.87 13.43
CA ALA A 51 2.99 3.95 12.55
C ALA A 51 4.13 3.04 13.01
N THR A 52 4.41 2.98 14.31
CA THR A 52 5.43 2.08 14.87
C THR A 52 5.05 0.63 14.66
N ALA A 53 3.81 0.24 14.94
CA ALA A 53 3.33 -1.13 14.73
C ALA A 53 3.38 -1.53 13.24
N GLY A 54 2.92 -0.67 12.35
CA GLY A 54 2.98 -0.90 10.90
C GLY A 54 4.42 -1.01 10.39
N SER A 55 5.30 -0.11 10.82
CA SER A 55 6.72 -0.13 10.47
C SER A 55 7.42 -1.38 11.00
N ALA A 56 7.18 -1.76 12.26
CA ALA A 56 7.77 -2.96 12.86
C ALA A 56 7.42 -4.21 12.03
N ILE A 57 6.14 -4.39 11.68
CA ILE A 57 5.70 -5.49 10.82
C ILE A 57 6.39 -5.43 9.46
N LEU A 58 6.40 -4.28 8.80
CA LEU A 58 7.00 -4.14 7.47
C LEU A 58 8.50 -4.41 7.48
N VAL A 59 9.23 -3.92 8.48
CA VAL A 59 10.66 -4.19 8.65
C VAL A 59 10.91 -5.68 8.88
N SER A 60 10.15 -6.32 9.79
CA SER A 60 10.28 -7.76 10.04
C SER A 60 10.05 -8.60 8.78
N VAL A 61 9.01 -8.25 8.01
CA VAL A 61 8.64 -8.98 6.81
C VAL A 61 9.59 -8.70 5.65
N THR A 62 10.11 -7.48 5.54
CA THR A 62 11.14 -7.10 4.56
C THR A 62 12.45 -7.85 4.83
N HIS A 63 12.84 -8.00 6.10
CA HIS A 63 13.97 -8.84 6.51
C HIS A 63 13.78 -10.31 6.11
N ALA A 64 12.56 -10.83 6.22
CA ALA A 64 12.21 -12.17 5.75
C ALA A 64 12.14 -12.29 4.21
N GLY A 65 12.19 -11.17 3.48
CA GLY A 65 12.14 -11.13 2.02
C GLY A 65 10.76 -11.44 1.42
N ILE A 66 9.70 -11.38 2.23
CA ILE A 66 8.33 -11.69 1.79
C ILE A 66 7.69 -10.40 1.26
N PRO A 67 7.17 -10.37 0.02
CA PRO A 67 6.46 -9.21 -0.48
C PRO A 67 5.10 -9.08 0.22
N VAL A 68 4.87 -7.96 0.89
CA VAL A 68 3.61 -7.66 1.57
C VAL A 68 3.11 -6.26 1.23
N SER A 69 1.78 -6.09 1.28
CA SER A 69 1.13 -4.81 1.08
C SER A 69 1.33 -3.90 2.30
N SER A 70 2.08 -2.80 2.12
CA SER A 70 2.26 -1.77 3.15
C SER A 70 0.94 -1.09 3.54
N THR A 71 0.02 -0.95 2.58
CA THR A 71 -1.32 -0.40 2.83
C THR A 71 -2.13 -1.29 3.78
N HIS A 72 -2.06 -2.62 3.66
CA HIS A 72 -2.75 -3.52 4.59
C HIS A 72 -2.13 -3.46 5.99
N ALA A 73 -0.80 -3.40 6.07
CA ALA A 73 -0.10 -3.32 7.35
C ALA A 73 -0.46 -2.05 8.13
N ILE A 74 -0.41 -0.89 7.46
CA ILE A 74 -0.68 0.42 8.09
C ILE A 74 -2.17 0.55 8.44
N ASN A 75 -3.08 0.22 7.52
CA ASN A 75 -4.52 0.29 7.80
C ASN A 75 -4.93 -0.69 8.91
N GLY A 76 -4.35 -1.89 8.93
CA GLY A 76 -4.55 -2.86 10.00
C GLY A 76 -4.09 -2.33 11.36
N ALA A 77 -2.94 -1.67 11.42
CA ALA A 77 -2.45 -1.02 12.64
C ALA A 77 -3.39 0.12 13.11
N ILE A 78 -3.88 0.95 12.18
CA ILE A 78 -4.86 2.02 12.48
C ILE A 78 -6.16 1.45 13.03
N ILE A 79 -6.71 0.41 12.40
CA ILE A 79 -7.92 -0.29 12.86
C ILE A 79 -7.69 -0.90 14.25
N GLY A 80 -6.54 -1.54 14.45
CA GLY A 80 -6.15 -2.16 15.73
C GLY A 80 -6.08 -1.14 16.87
N VAL A 81 -5.40 0.00 16.65
CA VAL A 81 -5.34 1.08 17.64
C VAL A 81 -6.73 1.69 17.89
N GLY A 82 -7.55 1.85 16.84
CA GLY A 82 -8.93 2.31 16.98
C GLY A 82 -9.81 1.37 17.81
N ALA A 83 -9.64 0.06 17.62
CA ALA A 83 -10.42 -0.97 18.31
C ALA A 83 -10.16 -1.02 19.84
N THR A 84 -9.00 -0.53 20.31
CA THR A 84 -8.70 -0.42 21.75
C THR A 84 -9.68 0.48 22.51
N ARG A 85 -10.35 1.41 21.81
CA ARG A 85 -11.36 2.31 22.37
C ARG A 85 -12.79 1.76 22.24
N GLY A 86 -12.94 0.51 21.82
CA GLY A 86 -14.21 -0.15 21.58
C GLY A 86 -14.59 -0.23 20.11
N LYS A 87 -15.42 -1.21 19.77
CA LYS A 87 -15.83 -1.51 18.39
C LYS A 87 -16.51 -0.32 17.70
N ASN A 88 -17.18 0.55 18.45
CA ASN A 88 -17.89 1.71 17.91
C ASN A 88 -16.97 2.89 17.54
N ALA A 89 -15.70 2.86 17.96
CA ALA A 89 -14.72 3.88 17.61
C ALA A 89 -14.17 3.73 16.17
N VAL A 90 -14.37 2.55 15.57
CA VAL A 90 -13.94 2.23 14.20
C VAL A 90 -15.12 2.36 13.24
N GLN A 91 -14.90 3.05 12.14
CA GLN A 91 -15.89 3.18 11.06
C GLN A 91 -15.90 1.92 10.19
N TRP A 92 -16.61 0.88 10.63
CA TRP A 92 -16.64 -0.42 9.94
C TRP A 92 -17.17 -0.35 8.50
N GLN A 93 -18.03 0.64 8.20
CA GLN A 93 -18.47 0.89 6.83
C GLN A 93 -17.29 1.22 5.92
N VAL A 94 -16.41 2.13 6.34
CA VAL A 94 -15.20 2.52 5.58
C VAL A 94 -14.26 1.32 5.44
N VAL A 95 -14.06 0.56 6.52
CA VAL A 95 -13.23 -0.66 6.49
C VAL A 95 -13.78 -1.68 5.48
N ARG A 96 -15.11 -1.85 5.41
CA ARG A 96 -15.75 -2.74 4.45
C ARG A 96 -15.56 -2.26 3.01
N GLU A 97 -15.75 -0.96 2.76
CA GLU A 97 -15.51 -0.34 1.45
C GLU A 97 -14.07 -0.55 0.99
N MET A 98 -13.09 -0.41 1.89
CA MET A 98 -11.68 -0.68 1.61
C MET A 98 -11.44 -2.14 1.23
N MET A 99 -11.99 -3.11 1.98
CA MET A 99 -11.85 -4.53 1.65
C MET A 99 -12.48 -4.86 0.30
N THR A 100 -13.67 -4.33 0.01
CA THR A 100 -14.31 -4.55 -1.30
C THR A 100 -13.49 -3.95 -2.43
N ALA A 101 -12.90 -2.76 -2.23
CA ALA A 101 -12.03 -2.14 -3.22
C ALA A 101 -10.79 -3.00 -3.50
N TRP A 102 -10.13 -3.54 -2.47
CA TRP A 102 -8.96 -4.41 -2.65
C TRP A 102 -9.29 -5.65 -3.48
N ILE A 103 -10.43 -6.30 -3.20
CA ILE A 103 -10.87 -7.47 -3.97
C ILE A 103 -11.18 -7.09 -5.42
N ILE A 104 -11.81 -5.94 -5.67
CA ILE A 104 -12.16 -5.48 -7.03
C ILE A 104 -10.94 -5.00 -7.82
N THR A 105 -9.91 -4.45 -7.15
CA THR A 105 -8.71 -3.95 -7.86
C THR A 105 -7.91 -5.04 -8.54
N ILE A 106 -7.87 -6.26 -7.98
CA ILE A 106 -7.14 -7.41 -8.56
C ILE A 106 -7.69 -7.79 -9.94
N PRO A 107 -8.98 -8.16 -10.09
CA PRO A 107 -9.54 -8.53 -11.40
C PRO A 107 -9.53 -7.36 -12.38
N LEU A 108 -9.70 -6.13 -11.92
CA LEU A 108 -9.64 -4.96 -12.79
C LEU A 108 -8.22 -4.76 -13.34
N ALA A 109 -7.18 -4.87 -12.50
CA ALA A 109 -5.79 -4.80 -12.95
C ALA A 109 -5.46 -5.92 -13.93
N MET A 110 -5.94 -7.15 -13.68
CA MET A 110 -5.80 -8.27 -14.61
C MET A 110 -6.45 -7.98 -15.97
N ALA A 111 -7.67 -7.45 -15.98
CA ALA A 111 -8.39 -7.12 -17.21
C ALA A 111 -7.67 -6.04 -18.02
N ILE A 112 -7.17 -4.98 -17.36
CA ILE A 112 -6.43 -3.90 -18.01
C ILE A 112 -5.10 -4.42 -18.57
N ALA A 113 -4.36 -5.23 -17.80
CA ALA A 113 -3.11 -5.81 -18.27
C ALA A 113 -3.32 -6.74 -19.48
N TRP A 114 -4.36 -7.57 -19.45
CA TRP A 114 -4.73 -8.44 -20.57
C TRP A 114 -5.10 -7.63 -21.82
N ALA A 115 -5.92 -6.59 -21.68
CA ALA A 115 -6.28 -5.70 -22.78
C ALA A 115 -5.05 -4.99 -23.35
N GLY A 116 -4.15 -4.49 -22.51
CA GLY A 116 -2.90 -3.85 -22.93
C GLY A 116 -1.99 -4.79 -23.69
N TYR A 117 -1.82 -6.03 -23.20
CA TYR A 117 -1.06 -7.06 -23.91
C TYR A 117 -1.65 -7.37 -25.28
N PHE A 118 -2.98 -7.50 -25.37
CA PHE A 118 -3.68 -7.77 -26.62
C PHE A 118 -3.44 -6.66 -27.66
N VAL A 119 -3.50 -5.39 -27.23
CA VAL A 119 -3.20 -4.24 -28.10
C VAL A 119 -1.76 -4.27 -28.59
N VAL A 120 -0.79 -4.51 -27.69
CA VAL A 120 0.63 -4.57 -28.07
C VAL A 120 0.89 -5.71 -29.06
N ALA A 121 0.31 -6.89 -28.81
CA ALA A 121 0.47 -8.06 -29.66
C ALA A 121 -0.15 -7.86 -31.06
N PHE A 122 -1.30 -7.19 -31.14
CA PHE A 122 -1.92 -6.82 -32.42
C PHE A 122 -1.05 -5.85 -33.23
N VAL A 123 -0.46 -4.84 -32.57
CA VAL A 123 0.39 -3.83 -33.24
C VAL A 123 1.72 -4.41 -33.72
N THR A 124 2.31 -5.36 -32.97
CA THR A 124 3.60 -5.98 -33.33
C THR A 124 3.49 -7.17 -34.29
N GLY A 125 2.28 -7.53 -34.73
CA GLY A 125 2.06 -8.66 -35.65
C GLY A 125 2.42 -10.01 -35.03
N LEU A 126 2.34 -10.10 -33.70
CA LEU A 126 2.56 -11.35 -32.94
C LEU A 126 1.34 -12.31 -33.02
N PHE A 127 0.34 -11.96 -33.83
CA PHE A 127 -0.83 -12.75 -34.23
C PHE A 127 -0.95 -12.76 -35.75
#